data_AF-A0A8T4KV43-F1
#
_entry.id   AF-A0A8T4KV43-F1
#
_cell.length_a   1.000
_cell.length_b   1.000
_cell.length_c   1.000
_cell.angle_alpha   90.00
_cell.angle_beta   90.00
_cell.angle_gamma   90.00
#
_symmetry.space_group_name_H-M   'P 1'
#
loop_
_entity.id
_entity.type
_entity.pdbx_description
1 polymer ?
#
loop_
_entity_poly.entity_id
_entity_poly.type
_entity_poly.pdbx_seq_one_letter_code
_entity_poly.pdbx_strand_id
1 'polypeptide(L)'
;MNAKIIPVLVAMLFLFSILPTAIAAEKGAESGKAMDASKLEILKELKDLKKGELDKYKDLKSDEIEKFQNLKREIFRNINALQKDEIDKLKELSKEDINNFGQLVSSKLRILVQLRKEELEKLKGLKKEQLYKIAALKKEELNKLKGLKKEDINNFSELDMETLQNMLGLNKEGLEKFGGSSGRGLDKLSQLGKEGIRKLALLSRDEIKSIVSKLPEMYKYRKNYLEAKENYKVLREEFIEARKYFMDSKSNFLKARNAYRDANADANREALKEELRKRAIEALLDQVDAAIKHLQTLKGKGIATENVDAEIAGFEAHKPVLENPEATAEQIVQESKKINAHLAKVKKASKLQAGKSLDSRIAAIIRQSEVAYTRMSALAGKLESRGKDASKLRDALSAFAEDINRTREAYENAKEKWEAAETAEDADKILGEGHEYVKNAHKRLKHAFHILKQLINSYNKLQKGEAAEEIAIEPITDAPVENGTAETGSGTGASADTNADAEGGEAE
;
A
#
# COMPACT_ATOMS: atom_id res chain seq x y z
N MET A 1 -25.75 -42.43 56.67
CA MET A 1 -27.16 -42.70 57.04
C MET A 1 -28.01 -42.03 55.97
N ASN A 2 -28.86 -42.67 55.16
CA ASN A 2 -29.81 -43.78 55.34
C ASN A 2 -29.59 -44.83 54.23
N ALA A 3 -29.49 -46.15 54.45
CA ALA A 3 -30.47 -47.09 55.03
C ALA A 3 -31.84 -47.04 54.34
N LYS A 4 -32.10 -47.99 53.40
CA LYS A 4 -33.40 -48.60 53.04
C LYS A 4 -33.53 -49.00 51.55
N ILE A 5 -32.66 -49.86 50.98
CA ILE A 5 -33.06 -50.73 49.83
C ILE A 5 -32.33 -52.09 49.93
N ILE A 6 -32.37 -52.71 51.11
CA ILE A 6 -31.92 -54.11 51.33
C ILE A 6 -33.04 -55.16 51.15
N PRO A 7 -34.37 -54.87 51.17
CA PRO A 7 -35.35 -55.95 50.99
C PRO A 7 -35.76 -56.26 49.53
N VAL A 8 -35.53 -55.35 48.56
CA VAL A 8 -36.04 -55.52 47.18
C VAL A 8 -35.17 -56.45 46.34
N LEU A 9 -33.88 -56.55 46.65
CA LEU A 9 -32.92 -57.38 45.92
C LEU A 9 -33.02 -58.88 46.29
N VAL A 10 -33.64 -59.21 47.42
CA VAL A 10 -33.84 -60.60 47.87
C VAL A 10 -35.13 -61.21 47.31
N ALA A 11 -36.08 -60.39 46.84
CA ALA A 11 -37.31 -60.86 46.19
C ALA A 11 -37.16 -61.11 44.67
N MET A 12 -36.18 -60.49 44.00
CA MET A 12 -35.94 -60.72 42.56
C MET A 12 -35.11 -61.98 42.26
N LEU A 13 -34.42 -62.54 43.25
CA LEU A 13 -33.65 -63.77 43.11
C LEU A 13 -34.48 -65.06 43.22
N PHE A 14 -35.81 -64.96 43.42
CA PHE A 14 -36.70 -66.11 43.59
C PHE A 14 -37.73 -66.30 42.46
N LEU A 15 -37.70 -65.49 41.39
CA LEU A 15 -38.75 -65.49 40.35
C LEU A 15 -38.30 -65.72 38.89
N PHE A 16 -37.03 -66.04 38.62
CA PHE A 16 -36.61 -66.49 37.28
C PHE A 16 -35.96 -67.88 37.27
N SER A 17 -36.33 -68.72 38.24
CA SER A 17 -36.09 -70.18 38.24
C SER A 17 -37.25 -70.98 37.62
N ILE A 18 -37.90 -70.47 36.56
CA ILE A 18 -38.94 -71.20 35.82
C ILE A 18 -38.63 -71.16 34.31
N LEU A 19 -37.90 -72.21 33.89
CA LEU A 19 -37.98 -72.91 32.59
C LEU A 19 -37.56 -72.18 31.28
N PRO A 20 -37.28 -72.92 30.18
CA PRO A 20 -36.41 -74.09 30.06
C PRO A 20 -35.49 -74.04 28.82
N THR A 21 -34.50 -74.93 28.79
CA THR A 21 -33.75 -75.37 27.61
C THR A 21 -34.67 -75.82 26.47
N ALA A 22 -34.49 -75.27 25.27
CA ALA A 22 -34.95 -75.87 24.03
C ALA A 22 -33.91 -75.69 22.91
N ILE A 23 -33.60 -76.83 22.30
CA ILE A 23 -32.73 -77.11 21.19
C ILE A 23 -33.38 -76.62 19.89
N ALA A 24 -32.64 -75.95 19.01
CA ALA A 24 -32.82 -76.06 17.57
C ALA A 24 -31.52 -75.67 16.85
N ALA A 25 -30.92 -76.66 16.21
CA ALA A 25 -29.84 -76.50 15.26
C ALA A 25 -30.36 -75.83 13.98
N GLU A 26 -29.58 -74.92 13.40
CA GLU A 26 -29.35 -74.99 11.95
C GLU A 26 -27.98 -74.39 11.58
N LYS A 27 -27.32 -75.13 10.70
CA LYS A 27 -25.98 -74.92 10.15
C LYS A 27 -25.95 -73.66 9.27
N GLY A 28 -24.84 -72.94 9.35
CA GLY A 28 -24.49 -71.91 8.38
C GLY A 28 -23.16 -71.28 8.74
N ALA A 29 -22.07 -71.97 8.40
CA ALA A 29 -20.72 -71.49 8.57
C ALA A 29 -20.45 -70.29 7.68
N GLU A 30 -20.02 -69.17 8.27
CA GLU A 30 -18.91 -68.39 7.72
C GLU A 30 -17.98 -68.01 8.87
N SER A 31 -16.70 -68.32 8.69
CA SER A 31 -15.62 -68.19 9.66
C SER A 31 -15.37 -66.73 10.02
N GLY A 32 -16.07 -66.21 11.03
CA GLY A 32 -15.71 -64.94 11.67
C GLY A 32 -14.53 -65.18 12.60
N LYS A 33 -13.35 -64.64 12.27
CA LYS A 33 -12.22 -64.55 13.21
C LYS A 33 -12.75 -64.04 14.55
N ALA A 34 -12.68 -64.87 15.59
CA ALA A 34 -13.04 -64.46 16.95
C ALA A 34 -12.19 -63.23 17.30
N MET A 35 -12.88 -62.12 17.55
CA MET A 35 -12.27 -60.86 17.94
C MET A 35 -11.66 -61.06 19.32
N ASP A 36 -10.34 -60.89 19.42
CA ASP A 36 -9.57 -61.07 20.65
C ASP A 36 -10.24 -60.33 21.83
N ALA A 37 -10.35 -60.98 22.98
CA ALA A 37 -11.08 -60.48 24.15
C ALA A 37 -10.53 -59.12 24.62
N SER A 38 -9.21 -58.93 24.54
CA SER A 38 -8.55 -57.67 24.88
C SER A 38 -8.93 -56.53 23.92
N LYS A 39 -9.08 -56.81 22.62
CA LYS A 39 -9.54 -55.82 21.63
C LYS A 39 -11.01 -55.43 21.83
N LEU A 40 -11.83 -56.39 22.24
CA LEU A 40 -13.24 -56.15 22.55
C LEU A 40 -13.42 -55.28 23.81
N GLU A 41 -12.51 -55.39 24.78
CA GLU A 41 -12.48 -54.61 26.01
C GLU A 41 -12.06 -53.15 25.74
N ILE A 42 -10.98 -52.94 24.97
CA ILE A 42 -10.53 -51.61 24.50
C ILE A 42 -11.64 -50.84 23.76
N LEU A 43 -12.46 -51.54 22.97
CA LEU A 43 -13.58 -50.94 22.24
C LEU A 43 -14.79 -50.63 23.12
N LYS A 44 -15.00 -51.37 24.21
CA LYS A 44 -16.04 -51.06 25.21
C LYS A 44 -15.69 -49.80 26.00
N GLU A 45 -14.40 -49.47 26.13
CA GLU A 45 -13.92 -48.24 26.78
C GLU A 45 -14.15 -46.98 25.92
N LEU A 46 -14.42 -47.14 24.61
CA LEU A 46 -14.93 -46.05 23.76
C LEU A 46 -16.40 -45.79 24.12
N LYS A 47 -16.60 -45.03 25.21
CA LYS A 47 -17.90 -44.74 25.82
C LYS A 47 -18.95 -44.33 24.77
N ASP A 48 -20.13 -44.95 24.85
CA ASP A 48 -21.37 -44.61 24.11
C ASP A 48 -21.49 -45.10 22.65
N LEU A 49 -20.68 -46.07 22.17
CA LEU A 49 -20.87 -46.65 20.82
C LEU A 49 -22.04 -47.66 20.75
N LYS A 50 -22.92 -47.50 19.76
CA LYS A 50 -23.93 -48.51 19.41
C LYS A 50 -23.26 -49.72 18.74
N LYS A 51 -23.92 -50.89 18.81
CA LYS A 51 -23.43 -52.15 18.20
C LYS A 51 -22.99 -52.01 16.74
N GLY A 52 -23.71 -51.20 15.93
CA GLY A 52 -23.36 -50.94 14.52
C GLY A 52 -22.22 -49.93 14.31
N GLU A 53 -21.83 -49.16 15.33
CA GLU A 53 -20.69 -48.25 15.25
C GLU A 53 -19.38 -48.96 15.61
N LEU A 54 -19.45 -49.95 16.51
CA LEU A 54 -18.36 -50.87 16.82
C LEU A 54 -17.85 -51.61 15.57
N ASP A 55 -18.73 -51.90 14.62
CA ASP A 55 -18.40 -52.58 13.35
C ASP A 55 -17.38 -51.80 12.50
N LYS A 56 -17.31 -50.47 12.65
CA LYS A 56 -16.35 -49.62 11.93
C LYS A 56 -14.91 -49.81 12.40
N TYR A 57 -14.71 -50.27 13.64
CA TYR A 57 -13.38 -50.40 14.25
C TYR A 57 -12.90 -51.87 14.31
N LYS A 58 -13.75 -52.83 13.91
CA LYS A 58 -13.45 -54.27 14.01
C LYS A 58 -12.20 -54.71 13.26
N ASP A 59 -11.81 -54.00 12.21
CA ASP A 59 -10.66 -54.39 11.37
C ASP A 59 -9.35 -53.73 11.82
N LEU A 60 -9.41 -52.77 12.75
CA LEU A 60 -8.24 -52.08 13.31
C LEU A 60 -7.50 -52.95 14.33
N LYS A 61 -6.19 -52.82 14.43
CA LYS A 61 -5.40 -53.48 15.47
C LYS A 61 -5.59 -52.80 16.84
N SER A 62 -5.23 -53.48 17.93
CA SER A 62 -5.41 -52.95 19.28
C SER A 62 -4.67 -51.62 19.49
N ASP A 63 -3.43 -51.50 19.02
CA ASP A 63 -2.61 -50.29 19.05
C ASP A 63 -3.18 -49.14 18.20
N GLU A 64 -3.90 -49.47 17.12
CA GLU A 64 -4.61 -48.47 16.31
C GLU A 64 -5.85 -47.93 17.03
N ILE A 65 -6.57 -48.79 17.78
CA ILE A 65 -7.76 -48.42 18.55
C ILE A 65 -7.39 -47.56 19.76
N GLU A 66 -6.26 -47.83 20.41
CA GLU A 66 -5.73 -47.03 21.53
C GLU A 66 -5.53 -45.54 21.18
N LYS A 67 -5.28 -45.23 19.90
CA LYS A 67 -5.17 -43.84 19.42
C LYS A 67 -6.48 -43.07 19.54
N PHE A 68 -7.63 -43.75 19.54
CA PHE A 68 -8.95 -43.14 19.69
C PHE A 68 -9.43 -43.09 21.15
N GLN A 69 -8.73 -43.78 22.06
CA GLN A 69 -9.06 -43.77 23.48
C GLN A 69 -8.75 -42.41 24.12
N ASN A 70 -9.59 -42.00 25.07
CA ASN A 70 -9.47 -40.74 25.81
C ASN A 70 -9.54 -39.47 24.95
N LEU A 71 -10.05 -39.56 23.71
CA LEU A 71 -10.41 -38.37 22.93
C LEU A 71 -11.58 -37.65 23.58
N LYS A 72 -11.63 -36.32 23.44
CA LYS A 72 -12.79 -35.54 23.90
C LYS A 72 -14.05 -36.04 23.17
N ARG A 73 -15.19 -36.07 23.88
CA ARG A 73 -16.47 -36.57 23.34
C ARG A 73 -16.86 -35.95 21.99
N GLU A 74 -16.60 -34.67 21.80
CA GLU A 74 -16.87 -33.98 20.54
C GLU A 74 -16.00 -34.49 19.37
N ILE A 75 -14.69 -34.64 19.61
CA ILE A 75 -13.72 -35.18 18.66
C ILE A 75 -14.11 -36.59 18.25
N PHE A 76 -14.45 -37.42 19.25
CA PHE A 76 -14.90 -38.78 19.03
C PHE A 76 -16.19 -38.86 18.20
N ARG A 77 -17.18 -37.99 18.48
CA ARG A 77 -18.40 -37.88 17.68
C ARG A 77 -18.10 -37.51 16.22
N ASN A 78 -17.18 -36.57 15.99
CA ASN A 78 -16.81 -36.16 14.63
C ASN A 78 -16.15 -37.30 13.84
N ILE A 79 -15.26 -38.06 14.48
CA ILE A 79 -14.60 -39.23 13.87
C ILE A 79 -15.60 -40.36 13.64
N ASN A 80 -16.44 -40.68 14.62
CA ASN A 80 -17.40 -41.78 14.51
C ASN A 80 -18.52 -41.50 13.48
N ALA A 81 -18.73 -40.23 13.08
CA ALA A 81 -19.60 -39.86 11.97
C ALA A 81 -19.01 -40.20 10.57
N LEU A 82 -17.75 -40.61 10.51
CA LEU A 82 -17.11 -41.10 9.28
C LEU A 82 -17.54 -42.54 8.95
N GLN A 83 -17.34 -42.93 7.70
CA GLN A 83 -17.50 -44.31 7.24
C GLN A 83 -16.29 -45.17 7.66
N LYS A 84 -16.43 -46.50 7.56
CA LYS A 84 -15.40 -47.45 7.99
C LYS A 84 -14.08 -47.25 7.24
N ASP A 85 -14.15 -47.16 5.92
CA ASP A 85 -13.03 -46.90 5.01
C ASP A 85 -12.37 -45.52 5.26
N GLU A 86 -13.15 -44.54 5.69
CA GLU A 86 -12.64 -43.22 6.10
C GLU A 86 -11.87 -43.33 7.43
N ILE A 87 -12.39 -44.05 8.43
CA ILE A 87 -11.69 -44.31 9.71
C ILE A 87 -10.41 -45.11 9.48
N ASP A 88 -10.42 -46.07 8.56
CA ASP A 88 -9.24 -46.87 8.21
C ASP A 88 -8.07 -46.03 7.69
N LYS A 89 -8.33 -44.85 7.11
CA LYS A 89 -7.25 -43.93 6.69
C LYS A 89 -6.63 -43.18 7.86
N LEU A 90 -7.36 -43.01 8.97
CA LEU A 90 -6.86 -42.33 10.17
C LEU A 90 -5.91 -43.20 11.00
N LYS A 91 -5.93 -44.53 10.84
CA LYS A 91 -5.14 -45.45 11.67
C LYS A 91 -3.62 -45.25 11.57
N GLU A 92 -3.16 -44.68 10.46
CA GLU A 92 -1.75 -44.41 10.15
C GLU A 92 -1.27 -43.09 10.75
N LEU A 93 -2.21 -42.27 11.25
CA LEU A 93 -1.92 -41.03 11.93
C LEU A 93 -1.46 -41.29 13.38
N SER A 94 -0.75 -40.33 13.96
CA SER A 94 -0.47 -40.33 15.40
C SER A 94 -1.74 -39.98 16.18
N LYS A 95 -1.76 -40.27 17.48
CA LYS A 95 -2.85 -39.85 18.37
C LYS A 95 -3.06 -38.33 18.38
N GLU A 96 -1.95 -37.57 18.32
CA GLU A 96 -1.98 -36.11 18.27
C GLU A 96 -2.59 -35.60 16.96
N ASP A 97 -2.20 -36.20 15.82
CA ASP A 97 -2.81 -35.88 14.52
C ASP A 97 -4.30 -36.21 14.54
N ILE A 98 -4.72 -37.40 15.00
CA ILE A 98 -6.14 -37.77 15.10
C ILE A 98 -6.90 -36.76 15.96
N ASN A 99 -6.31 -36.30 17.05
CA ASN A 99 -6.89 -35.27 17.90
C ASN A 99 -7.01 -33.90 17.16
N ASN A 100 -5.99 -33.48 16.41
CA ASN A 100 -6.05 -32.23 15.61
C ASN A 100 -7.07 -32.30 14.48
N PHE A 101 -7.14 -33.42 13.77
CA PHE A 101 -8.12 -33.67 12.72
C PHE A 101 -9.55 -33.75 13.29
N GLY A 102 -9.76 -34.47 14.39
CA GLY A 102 -11.09 -34.62 14.98
C GLY A 102 -11.63 -33.34 15.65
N GLN A 103 -10.81 -32.30 15.84
CA GLN A 103 -11.28 -30.94 16.20
C GLN A 103 -12.01 -30.23 15.04
N LEU A 104 -11.97 -30.77 13.83
CA LEU A 104 -12.81 -30.33 12.72
C LEU A 104 -14.23 -30.87 12.88
N VAL A 105 -15.24 -30.09 12.46
CA VAL A 105 -16.60 -30.61 12.29
C VAL A 105 -16.60 -31.78 11.28
N SER A 106 -17.43 -32.80 11.50
CA SER A 106 -17.48 -34.03 10.70
C SER A 106 -17.50 -33.82 9.18
N SER A 107 -18.19 -32.78 8.68
CA SER A 107 -18.22 -32.44 7.24
C SER A 107 -16.84 -32.04 6.69
N LYS A 108 -16.08 -31.23 7.43
CA LYS A 108 -14.72 -30.80 7.06
C LYS A 108 -13.71 -31.93 7.23
N LEU A 109 -13.87 -32.72 8.29
CA LEU A 109 -13.05 -33.91 8.50
C LEU A 109 -13.21 -34.90 7.34
N ARG A 110 -14.45 -35.12 6.89
CA ARG A 110 -14.74 -36.00 5.76
C ARG A 110 -14.01 -35.55 4.48
N ILE A 111 -13.99 -34.24 4.19
CA ILE A 111 -13.26 -33.70 3.03
C ILE A 111 -11.77 -34.05 3.08
N LEU A 112 -11.12 -33.92 4.24
CA LEU A 112 -9.70 -34.26 4.38
C LEU A 112 -9.45 -35.76 4.28
N VAL A 113 -10.32 -36.58 4.90
CA VAL A 113 -10.16 -38.05 4.91
C VAL A 113 -10.50 -38.67 3.54
N GLN A 114 -11.21 -37.97 2.67
CA GLN A 114 -11.39 -38.36 1.27
C GLN A 114 -10.10 -38.24 0.43
N LEU A 115 -9.08 -37.55 0.91
CA LEU A 115 -7.76 -37.53 0.27
C LEU A 115 -7.12 -38.93 0.25
N ARG A 116 -6.11 -39.11 -0.60
CA ARG A 116 -5.31 -40.35 -0.60
C ARG A 116 -4.43 -40.41 0.65
N LYS A 117 -4.01 -41.61 1.04
CA LYS A 117 -3.19 -41.82 2.23
C LYS A 117 -1.93 -40.96 2.20
N GLU A 118 -1.22 -40.92 1.07
CA GLU A 118 0.02 -40.14 0.92
C GLU A 118 -0.20 -38.62 1.02
N GLU A 119 -1.41 -38.15 0.72
CA GLU A 119 -1.78 -36.72 0.79
C GLU A 119 -2.15 -36.35 2.23
N LEU A 120 -2.89 -37.23 2.91
CA LEU A 120 -3.25 -37.08 4.32
C LEU A 120 -2.01 -37.07 5.22
N GLU A 121 -1.01 -37.90 4.90
CA GLU A 121 0.30 -37.94 5.56
C GLU A 121 1.03 -36.59 5.54
N LYS A 122 0.89 -35.81 4.45
CA LYS A 122 1.52 -34.48 4.34
C LYS A 122 0.84 -33.43 5.20
N LEU A 123 -0.37 -33.69 5.70
CA LEU A 123 -1.10 -32.79 6.59
C LEU A 123 -0.79 -33.06 8.08
N LYS A 124 0.01 -34.08 8.39
CA LYS A 124 0.44 -34.39 9.77
C LYS A 124 1.21 -33.24 10.40
N GLY A 125 0.91 -32.95 11.66
CA GLY A 125 1.52 -31.86 12.44
C GLY A 125 0.92 -30.47 12.19
N LEU A 126 -0.08 -30.35 11.33
CA LEU A 126 -0.82 -29.10 11.16
C LEU A 126 -1.75 -28.85 12.36
N LYS A 127 -1.85 -27.57 12.76
CA LYS A 127 -2.78 -27.11 13.77
C LYS A 127 -4.21 -27.11 13.25
N LYS A 128 -5.17 -27.07 14.18
CA LYS A 128 -6.61 -26.99 13.88
C LYS A 128 -6.91 -25.91 12.84
N GLU A 129 -6.42 -24.68 13.03
CA GLU A 129 -6.72 -23.55 12.15
C GLU A 129 -6.21 -23.77 10.72
N GLN A 130 -5.03 -24.37 10.58
CA GLN A 130 -4.43 -24.72 9.30
C GLN A 130 -5.26 -25.80 8.59
N LEU A 131 -5.66 -26.85 9.31
CA LEU A 131 -6.54 -27.89 8.80
C LEU A 131 -7.92 -27.34 8.39
N TYR A 132 -8.47 -26.39 9.15
CA TYR A 132 -9.72 -25.70 8.80
C TYR A 132 -9.63 -24.94 7.48
N LYS A 133 -8.52 -24.24 7.23
CA LYS A 133 -8.28 -23.54 5.95
C LYS A 133 -8.18 -24.54 4.80
N ILE A 134 -7.40 -25.61 4.97
CA ILE A 134 -7.24 -26.65 3.93
C ILE A 134 -8.58 -27.33 3.63
N ALA A 135 -9.35 -27.68 4.65
CA ALA A 135 -10.67 -28.30 4.47
C ALA A 135 -11.72 -27.34 3.86
N ALA A 136 -11.47 -26.02 3.87
CA ALA A 136 -12.33 -25.03 3.24
C ALA A 136 -11.99 -24.78 1.75
N LEU A 137 -10.91 -25.39 1.25
CA LEU A 137 -10.54 -25.32 -0.17
C LEU A 137 -11.50 -26.12 -1.04
N LYS A 138 -11.65 -25.65 -2.29
CA LYS A 138 -12.40 -26.38 -3.32
C LYS A 138 -11.64 -27.64 -3.74
N LYS A 139 -12.35 -28.59 -4.35
CA LYS A 139 -11.76 -29.87 -4.79
C LYS A 139 -10.59 -29.65 -5.76
N GLU A 140 -10.68 -28.66 -6.64
CA GLU A 140 -9.64 -28.29 -7.60
C GLU A 140 -8.39 -27.75 -6.89
N GLU A 141 -8.56 -26.98 -5.82
CA GLU A 141 -7.51 -26.39 -5.00
C GLU A 141 -6.81 -27.47 -4.15
N LEU A 142 -7.58 -28.36 -3.52
CA LEU A 142 -7.05 -29.53 -2.82
C LEU A 142 -6.23 -30.44 -3.75
N ASN A 143 -6.66 -30.60 -5.00
CA ASN A 143 -5.93 -31.38 -5.98
C ASN A 143 -4.54 -30.80 -6.30
N LYS A 144 -4.36 -29.48 -6.17
CA LYS A 144 -3.05 -28.84 -6.38
C LYS A 144 -2.08 -29.07 -5.23
N LEU A 145 -2.57 -29.29 -4.01
CA LEU A 145 -1.74 -29.66 -2.86
C LEU A 145 -1.09 -31.04 -3.03
N LYS A 146 -1.70 -31.94 -3.82
CA LYS A 146 -1.25 -33.33 -4.00
C LYS A 146 0.21 -33.43 -4.45
N GLY A 147 0.63 -32.51 -5.33
CA GLY A 147 1.96 -32.48 -5.93
C GLY A 147 3.04 -31.82 -5.08
N LEU A 148 2.69 -31.21 -3.94
CA LEU A 148 3.60 -30.43 -3.11
C LEU A 148 4.27 -31.28 -2.03
N LYS A 149 5.40 -30.81 -1.49
CA LYS A 149 6.06 -31.44 -0.33
C LYS A 149 5.33 -31.07 0.96
N LYS A 150 5.55 -31.84 2.03
CA LYS A 150 4.94 -31.58 3.34
C LYS A 150 5.31 -30.19 3.86
N GLU A 151 6.57 -29.79 3.68
CA GLU A 151 7.08 -28.48 4.10
C GLU A 151 6.36 -27.34 3.39
N ASP A 152 6.09 -27.48 2.09
CA ASP A 152 5.40 -26.47 1.28
C ASP A 152 3.95 -26.30 1.75
N ILE A 153 3.26 -27.42 2.03
CA ILE A 153 1.87 -27.39 2.53
C ILE A 153 1.82 -26.72 3.91
N ASN A 154 2.77 -27.04 4.78
CA ASN A 154 2.89 -26.38 6.08
C ASN A 154 3.06 -24.86 5.92
N ASN A 155 4.03 -24.43 5.09
CA ASN A 155 4.27 -23.02 4.82
C ASN A 155 3.03 -22.31 4.24
N PHE A 156 2.33 -22.93 3.28
CA PHE A 156 1.14 -22.32 2.68
C PHE A 156 -0.07 -22.27 3.62
N SER A 157 -0.18 -23.23 4.54
CA SER A 157 -1.26 -23.24 5.52
C SER A 157 -1.18 -22.10 6.55
N GLU A 158 0.01 -21.53 6.74
CA GLU A 158 0.23 -20.34 7.57
C GLU A 158 -0.32 -19.06 6.94
N LEU A 159 -0.48 -19.03 5.61
CA LEU A 159 -0.99 -17.87 4.87
C LEU A 159 -2.47 -17.60 5.19
N ASP A 160 -2.90 -16.35 5.03
CA ASP A 160 -4.32 -16.02 5.02
C ASP A 160 -5.02 -16.70 3.83
N MET A 161 -6.34 -16.83 3.92
CA MET A 161 -7.13 -17.61 2.95
C MET A 161 -7.06 -17.03 1.54
N GLU A 162 -7.05 -15.70 1.40
CA GLU A 162 -7.02 -15.04 0.10
C GLU A 162 -5.65 -15.27 -0.58
N THR A 163 -4.56 -15.06 0.16
CA THR A 163 -3.21 -15.32 -0.33
C THR A 163 -3.02 -16.79 -0.71
N LEU A 164 -3.52 -17.72 0.13
CA LEU A 164 -3.49 -19.16 -0.16
C LEU A 164 -4.23 -19.49 -1.48
N GLN A 165 -5.44 -18.97 -1.68
CA GLN A 165 -6.19 -19.18 -2.92
C GLN A 165 -5.49 -18.57 -4.14
N ASN A 166 -4.90 -17.38 -3.99
CA ASN A 166 -4.14 -16.75 -5.06
C ASN A 166 -2.91 -17.58 -5.45
N MET A 167 -2.21 -18.14 -4.46
CA MET A 167 -1.08 -19.07 -4.65
C MET A 167 -1.54 -20.36 -5.34
N LEU A 168 -2.63 -20.98 -4.86
CA LEU A 168 -3.21 -22.16 -5.49
C LEU A 168 -3.78 -21.87 -6.89
N GLY A 169 -3.88 -20.60 -7.29
CA GLY A 169 -4.13 -20.20 -8.68
C GLY A 169 -2.98 -20.51 -9.64
N LEU A 170 -1.77 -20.77 -9.15
CA LEU A 170 -0.57 -21.05 -9.94
C LEU A 170 -0.52 -22.51 -10.44
N ASN A 171 0.45 -22.79 -11.31
CA ASN A 171 0.82 -24.15 -11.71
C ASN A 171 1.78 -24.77 -10.67
N LYS A 172 2.07 -26.07 -10.81
CA LYS A 172 2.92 -26.81 -9.88
C LYS A 172 4.33 -26.20 -9.76
N GLU A 173 4.96 -25.88 -10.89
CA GLU A 173 6.30 -25.28 -10.92
C GLU A 173 6.33 -23.93 -10.19
N GLY A 174 5.32 -23.08 -10.41
CA GLY A 174 5.17 -21.80 -9.73
C GLY A 174 5.06 -21.97 -8.22
N LEU A 175 4.23 -22.91 -7.75
CA LEU A 175 4.09 -23.22 -6.32
C LEU A 175 5.40 -23.72 -5.70
N GLU A 176 6.12 -24.63 -6.37
CA GLU A 176 7.38 -25.17 -5.89
C GLU A 176 8.46 -24.09 -5.71
N LYS A 177 8.46 -23.06 -6.56
CA LYS A 177 9.39 -21.92 -6.42
C LYS A 177 9.19 -21.19 -5.09
N PHE A 178 7.95 -21.06 -4.60
CA PHE A 178 7.65 -20.45 -3.29
C PHE A 178 7.89 -21.42 -2.13
N GLY A 179 7.62 -22.72 -2.30
CA GLY A 179 7.63 -23.71 -1.22
C GLY A 179 8.98 -23.89 -0.50
N GLY A 180 10.10 -23.80 -1.24
CA GLY A 180 11.45 -23.88 -0.66
C GLY A 180 11.93 -22.61 0.03
N SER A 181 11.10 -21.57 0.10
CA SER A 181 11.34 -20.44 0.99
C SER A 181 10.85 -20.89 2.36
N SER A 182 11.74 -21.23 3.30
CA SER A 182 11.34 -21.44 4.70
C SER A 182 10.43 -20.28 5.09
N GLY A 183 9.23 -20.53 5.61
CA GLY A 183 8.07 -19.62 5.67
C GLY A 183 8.25 -18.15 6.10
N ARG A 184 9.45 -17.74 6.51
CA ARG A 184 9.93 -16.37 6.66
C ARG A 184 9.69 -15.53 5.40
N GLY A 185 8.58 -14.82 5.38
CA GLY A 185 8.25 -13.77 4.41
C GLY A 185 7.12 -14.12 3.44
N LEU A 186 6.62 -15.36 3.39
CA LEU A 186 5.47 -15.69 2.52
C LEU A 186 4.19 -14.98 2.98
N ASP A 187 4.07 -14.71 4.28
CA ASP A 187 3.03 -13.87 4.88
C ASP A 187 2.95 -12.48 4.23
N LYS A 188 4.10 -11.94 3.77
CA LYS A 188 4.18 -10.64 3.09
C LYS A 188 3.54 -10.65 1.70
N LEU A 189 3.27 -11.82 1.13
CA LEU A 189 2.54 -11.94 -0.14
C LEU A 189 1.09 -11.46 -0.03
N SER A 190 0.53 -11.37 1.18
CA SER A 190 -0.77 -10.73 1.43
C SER A 190 -0.82 -9.27 0.97
N GLN A 191 0.33 -8.60 0.85
CA GLN A 191 0.44 -7.25 0.30
C GLN A 191 0.32 -7.21 -1.24
N LEU A 192 0.30 -8.38 -1.88
CA LEU A 192 0.15 -8.55 -3.31
C LEU A 192 -1.23 -9.15 -3.64
N GLY A 193 -1.88 -8.57 -4.64
CA GLY A 193 -3.04 -9.23 -5.25
C GLY A 193 -2.65 -10.43 -6.10
N LYS A 194 -3.66 -11.17 -6.57
CA LYS A 194 -3.54 -12.33 -7.47
C LYS A 194 -2.54 -12.15 -8.62
N GLU A 195 -2.59 -11.02 -9.32
CA GLU A 195 -1.69 -10.73 -10.44
C GLU A 195 -0.24 -10.48 -10.00
N GLY A 196 -0.03 -9.91 -8.81
CA GLY A 196 1.32 -9.75 -8.26
C GLY A 196 1.98 -11.10 -7.99
N ILE A 197 1.24 -12.01 -7.37
CA ILE A 197 1.70 -13.39 -7.10
C ILE A 197 1.99 -14.15 -8.40
N ARG A 198 1.12 -14.02 -9.42
CA ARG A 198 1.34 -14.60 -10.75
C ARG A 198 2.61 -14.11 -11.42
N LYS A 199 2.87 -12.80 -11.36
CA LYS A 199 4.11 -12.21 -11.91
C LYS A 199 5.35 -12.70 -11.18
N LEU A 200 5.30 -12.84 -9.85
CA LEU A 200 6.40 -13.41 -9.08
C LEU A 200 6.68 -14.87 -9.46
N ALA A 201 5.64 -15.67 -9.73
CA ALA A 201 5.80 -17.07 -10.11
C ALA A 201 6.58 -17.28 -11.43
N LEU A 202 6.66 -16.26 -12.28
CA LEU A 202 7.44 -16.26 -13.52
C LEU A 202 8.93 -16.05 -13.30
N LEU A 203 9.35 -15.67 -12.09
CA LEU A 203 10.74 -15.39 -11.74
C LEU A 203 11.43 -16.64 -11.18
N SER A 204 12.75 -16.58 -11.05
CA SER A 204 13.53 -17.60 -10.34
C SER A 204 13.29 -17.52 -8.82
N ARG A 205 13.59 -18.61 -8.10
CA ARG A 205 13.43 -18.66 -6.64
C ARG A 205 14.22 -17.55 -5.91
N ASP A 206 15.44 -17.27 -6.35
CA ASP A 206 16.28 -16.24 -5.72
C ASP A 206 15.73 -14.82 -5.95
N GLU A 207 15.18 -14.56 -7.13
CA GLU A 207 14.49 -13.31 -7.42
C GLU A 207 13.23 -13.14 -6.57
N ILE A 208 12.42 -14.20 -6.44
CA ILE A 208 11.24 -14.19 -5.54
C ILE A 208 11.67 -13.85 -4.12
N LYS A 209 12.70 -14.54 -3.59
CA LYS A 209 13.21 -14.28 -2.23
C LYS A 209 13.67 -12.83 -2.05
N SER A 210 14.37 -12.28 -3.04
CA SER A 210 14.84 -10.89 -3.04
C SER A 210 13.70 -9.87 -3.10
N ILE A 211 12.64 -10.15 -3.85
CA ILE A 211 11.48 -9.26 -3.94
C ILE A 211 10.63 -9.34 -2.68
N VAL A 212 10.36 -10.55 -2.20
CA VAL A 212 9.54 -10.79 -1.00
C VAL A 212 10.17 -10.15 0.24
N SER A 213 11.50 -10.16 0.36
CA SER A 213 12.18 -9.48 1.47
C SER A 213 12.01 -7.96 1.43
N LYS A 214 11.91 -7.37 0.23
CA LYS A 214 11.73 -5.91 -0.01
C LYS A 214 10.27 -5.46 -0.08
N LEU A 215 9.29 -6.36 -0.13
CA LEU A 215 7.86 -6.02 -0.20
C LEU A 215 7.42 -5.01 0.87
N PRO A 216 7.80 -5.15 2.15
CA PRO A 216 7.38 -4.19 3.18
C PRO A 216 7.87 -2.77 2.91
N GLU A 217 9.11 -2.63 2.43
CA GLU A 217 9.65 -1.32 2.06
C GLU A 217 8.92 -0.75 0.84
N MET A 218 8.69 -1.56 -0.20
CA MET A 218 7.95 -1.14 -1.39
C MET A 218 6.52 -0.71 -1.06
N TYR A 219 5.84 -1.44 -0.18
CA TYR A 219 4.51 -1.09 0.30
C TYR A 219 4.52 0.22 1.08
N LYS A 220 5.50 0.40 1.98
CA LYS A 220 5.72 1.67 2.69
C LYS A 220 5.89 2.84 1.71
N TYR A 221 6.75 2.71 0.71
CA TYR A 221 6.95 3.77 -0.30
C TYR A 221 5.68 4.04 -1.10
N ARG A 222 4.95 3.00 -1.52
CA ARG A 222 3.68 3.15 -2.25
C ARG A 222 2.63 3.85 -1.40
N LYS A 223 2.49 3.47 -0.13
CA LYS A 223 1.57 4.10 0.82
C LYS A 223 1.91 5.58 0.99
N ASN A 224 3.18 5.89 1.29
CA ASN A 224 3.64 7.27 1.43
C ASN A 224 3.39 8.11 0.16
N TYR A 225 3.58 7.52 -1.02
CA TYR A 225 3.28 8.20 -2.29
C TYR A 225 1.79 8.49 -2.46
N LEU A 226 0.92 7.52 -2.15
CA LEU A 226 -0.53 7.71 -2.24
C LEU A 226 -1.02 8.76 -1.25
N GLU A 227 -0.54 8.73 -0.01
CA GLU A 227 -0.82 9.75 1.00
C GLU A 227 -0.34 11.13 0.54
N ALA A 228 0.88 11.24 0.03
CA ALA A 228 1.41 12.49 -0.51
C ALA A 228 0.59 13.00 -1.71
N LYS A 229 0.12 12.09 -2.57
CA LYS A 229 -0.73 12.42 -3.73
C LYS A 229 -2.10 12.95 -3.31
N GLU A 230 -2.74 12.32 -2.32
CA GLU A 230 -4.02 12.81 -1.80
C GLU A 230 -3.85 14.13 -1.06
N ASN A 231 -2.82 14.25 -0.21
CA ASN A 231 -2.49 15.51 0.45
C ASN A 231 -2.24 16.64 -0.56
N TYR A 232 -1.59 16.36 -1.69
CA TYR A 232 -1.39 17.33 -2.76
C TYR A 232 -2.71 17.82 -3.38
N LYS A 233 -3.70 16.93 -3.58
CA LYS A 233 -5.01 17.34 -4.11
C LYS A 233 -5.72 18.28 -3.15
N VAL A 234 -5.79 17.93 -1.87
CA VAL A 234 -6.39 18.76 -0.83
C VAL A 234 -5.73 20.13 -0.78
N LEU A 235 -4.39 20.16 -0.71
CA LEU A 235 -3.64 21.43 -0.71
C LEU A 235 -3.85 22.26 -1.98
N ARG A 236 -4.04 21.61 -3.13
CA ARG A 236 -4.32 22.29 -4.40
C ARG A 236 -5.71 22.91 -4.40
N GLU A 237 -6.71 22.21 -3.86
CA GLU A 237 -8.08 22.71 -3.71
C GLU A 237 -8.11 23.89 -2.73
N GLU A 238 -7.50 23.75 -1.55
CA GLU A 238 -7.34 24.84 -0.58
C GLU A 238 -6.66 26.06 -1.19
N PHE A 239 -5.64 25.86 -2.04
CA PHE A 239 -4.97 26.96 -2.74
C PHE A 239 -5.89 27.65 -3.75
N ILE A 240 -6.70 26.89 -4.50
CA ILE A 240 -7.65 27.47 -5.46
C ILE A 240 -8.71 28.30 -4.73
N GLU A 241 -9.23 27.80 -3.62
CA GLU A 241 -10.20 28.51 -2.77
C GLU A 241 -9.60 29.78 -2.18
N ALA A 242 -8.41 29.70 -1.58
CA ALA A 242 -7.71 30.85 -1.04
C ALA A 242 -7.41 31.91 -2.12
N ARG A 243 -7.03 31.47 -3.32
CA ARG A 243 -6.81 32.38 -4.47
C ARG A 243 -8.11 33.05 -4.90
N LYS A 244 -9.22 32.32 -4.95
CA LYS A 244 -10.54 32.88 -5.28
C LYS A 244 -10.94 33.94 -4.25
N TYR A 245 -10.86 33.61 -2.96
CA TYR A 245 -11.14 34.53 -1.87
C TYR A 245 -10.29 35.81 -1.95
N PHE A 246 -8.99 35.68 -2.21
CA PHE A 246 -8.10 36.83 -2.41
C PHE A 246 -8.52 37.70 -3.60
N MET A 247 -8.89 37.10 -4.74
CA MET A 247 -9.34 37.84 -5.92
C MET A 247 -10.66 38.58 -5.67
N ASP A 248 -11.58 37.96 -4.92
CA ASP A 248 -12.84 38.58 -4.51
C ASP A 248 -12.61 39.76 -3.56
N SER A 249 -11.77 39.58 -2.52
CA SER A 249 -11.38 40.64 -1.59
C SER A 249 -10.71 41.82 -2.31
N LYS A 250 -9.76 41.53 -3.22
CA LYS A 250 -9.12 42.54 -4.08
C LYS A 250 -10.12 43.28 -4.95
N SER A 251 -11.06 42.57 -5.57
CA SER A 251 -12.12 43.16 -6.40
C SER A 251 -13.01 44.10 -5.59
N ASN A 252 -13.44 43.68 -4.39
CA ASN A 252 -14.26 44.49 -3.49
C ASN A 252 -13.52 45.76 -3.02
N PHE A 253 -12.24 45.63 -2.67
CA PHE A 253 -11.39 46.78 -2.34
C PHE A 253 -11.29 47.76 -3.51
N LEU A 254 -11.05 47.28 -4.73
CA LEU A 254 -10.97 48.15 -5.92
C LEU A 254 -12.30 48.85 -6.22
N LYS A 255 -13.44 48.16 -6.05
CA LYS A 255 -14.77 48.77 -6.18
C LYS A 255 -14.98 49.89 -5.16
N ALA A 256 -14.69 49.64 -3.88
CA ALA A 256 -14.79 50.66 -2.84
C ALA A 256 -13.87 51.86 -3.11
N ARG A 257 -12.64 51.59 -3.58
CA ARG A 257 -11.66 52.63 -3.93
C ARG A 257 -12.15 53.51 -5.08
N ASN A 258 -12.69 52.90 -6.13
CA ASN A 258 -13.20 53.62 -7.28
C ASN A 258 -14.46 54.42 -6.91
N ALA A 259 -15.40 53.82 -6.16
CA ALA A 259 -16.59 54.52 -5.66
C ALA A 259 -16.22 55.76 -4.81
N TYR A 260 -15.23 55.64 -3.93
CA TYR A 260 -14.72 56.78 -3.16
C TYR A 260 -14.06 57.86 -4.05
N ARG A 261 -13.28 57.44 -5.06
CA ARG A 261 -12.61 58.36 -5.99
C ARG A 261 -13.61 59.14 -6.84
N ASP A 262 -14.67 58.47 -7.28
CA ASP A 262 -15.64 59.01 -8.23
C ASP A 262 -16.77 59.80 -7.51
N ALA A 263 -16.81 59.76 -6.16
CA ALA A 263 -17.76 60.53 -5.36
C ALA A 263 -17.41 62.03 -5.30
N ASN A 264 -18.35 62.89 -5.69
CA ASN A 264 -18.30 64.34 -5.47
C ASN A 264 -18.40 64.69 -3.97
N ALA A 265 -18.17 65.96 -3.61
CA ALA A 265 -18.09 66.46 -2.23
C ALA A 265 -19.43 66.47 -1.46
N ASP A 266 -20.28 65.45 -1.65
CA ASP A 266 -21.57 65.28 -1.00
C ASP A 266 -21.48 64.44 0.29
N ALA A 267 -22.55 64.47 1.08
CA ALA A 267 -22.70 63.77 2.36
C ALA A 267 -22.39 62.25 2.34
N ASN A 268 -22.38 61.61 1.16
CA ASN A 268 -22.03 60.19 0.99
C ASN A 268 -20.51 59.90 1.02
N ARG A 269 -19.65 60.92 0.95
CA ARG A 269 -18.20 60.73 0.85
C ARG A 269 -17.56 60.18 2.12
N GLU A 270 -18.04 60.59 3.31
CA GLU A 270 -17.54 60.05 4.58
C GLU A 270 -17.99 58.58 4.78
N ALA A 271 -19.19 58.21 4.35
CA ALA A 271 -19.63 56.80 4.39
C ALA A 271 -18.77 55.90 3.49
N LEU A 272 -18.47 56.35 2.27
CA LEU A 272 -17.59 55.63 1.33
C LEU A 272 -16.14 55.55 1.82
N LYS A 273 -15.67 56.57 2.54
CA LYS A 273 -14.34 56.59 3.16
C LYS A 273 -14.23 55.57 4.29
N GLU A 274 -15.23 55.49 5.16
CA GLU A 274 -15.28 54.46 6.21
C GLU A 274 -15.42 53.06 5.62
N GLU A 275 -16.20 52.87 4.55
CA GLU A 275 -16.28 51.58 3.85
C GLU A 275 -14.94 51.20 3.23
N LEU A 276 -14.27 52.11 2.53
CA LEU A 276 -12.93 51.88 1.96
C LEU A 276 -11.91 51.53 3.04
N ARG A 277 -11.93 52.26 4.17
CA ARG A 277 -11.07 51.99 5.32
C ARG A 277 -11.31 50.59 5.88
N LYS A 278 -12.57 50.21 6.10
CA LYS A 278 -12.94 48.87 6.56
C LYS A 278 -12.44 47.79 5.61
N ARG A 279 -12.66 47.94 4.29
CA ARG A 279 -12.18 46.99 3.28
C ARG A 279 -10.65 46.90 3.22
N ALA A 280 -9.95 48.00 3.42
CA ALA A 280 -8.49 48.01 3.48
C ALA A 280 -7.97 47.23 4.71
N ILE A 281 -8.58 47.42 5.88
CA ILE A 281 -8.25 46.69 7.10
C ILE A 281 -8.51 45.18 6.91
N GLU A 282 -9.70 44.81 6.42
CA GLU A 282 -10.06 43.42 6.12
C GLU A 282 -9.01 42.75 5.21
N ALA A 283 -8.66 43.40 4.10
CA ALA A 283 -7.68 42.87 3.15
C ALA A 283 -6.27 42.71 3.74
N LEU A 284 -5.84 43.63 4.62
CA LEU A 284 -4.54 43.54 5.29
C LEU A 284 -4.50 42.44 6.35
N LEU A 285 -5.57 42.28 7.13
CA LEU A 285 -5.70 41.17 8.09
C LEU A 285 -5.68 39.82 7.37
N ASP A 286 -6.45 39.69 6.28
CA ASP A 286 -6.44 38.49 5.43
C ASP A 286 -5.03 38.15 4.92
N GLN A 287 -4.26 39.18 4.52
CA GLN A 287 -2.89 39.04 4.01
C GLN A 287 -1.93 38.58 5.11
N VAL A 288 -2.07 39.12 6.33
CA VAL A 288 -1.30 38.71 7.52
C VAL A 288 -1.61 37.25 7.89
N ASP A 289 -2.89 36.88 7.95
CA ASP A 289 -3.30 35.52 8.30
C ASP A 289 -2.84 34.48 7.26
N ALA A 290 -2.94 34.82 5.98
CA ALA A 290 -2.43 33.97 4.91
C ALA A 290 -0.92 33.73 5.03
N ALA A 291 -0.16 34.77 5.40
CA ALA A 291 1.28 34.67 5.60
C ALA A 291 1.65 33.80 6.81
N ILE A 292 0.96 33.98 7.95
CA ILE A 292 1.12 33.16 9.15
C ILE A 292 0.82 31.69 8.81
N LYS A 293 -0.31 31.41 8.16
CA LYS A 293 -0.68 30.04 7.74
C LYS A 293 0.37 29.42 6.82
N HIS A 294 0.92 30.20 5.88
CA HIS A 294 1.99 29.73 5.00
C HIS A 294 3.27 29.36 5.79
N LEU A 295 3.70 30.23 6.70
CA LEU A 295 4.87 29.99 7.55
C LEU A 295 4.69 28.77 8.47
N GLN A 296 3.53 28.62 9.08
CA GLN A 296 3.19 27.43 9.89
C GLN A 296 3.22 26.16 9.05
N THR A 297 2.77 26.22 7.80
CA THR A 297 2.83 25.09 6.86
C THR A 297 4.27 24.72 6.52
N LEU A 298 5.15 25.71 6.29
CA LEU A 298 6.58 25.47 6.07
C LEU A 298 7.25 24.86 7.31
N LYS A 299 6.87 25.33 8.51
CA LYS A 299 7.35 24.80 9.79
C LYS A 299 6.97 23.33 9.96
N GLY A 300 5.69 22.99 9.77
CA GLY A 300 5.21 21.60 9.87
C GLY A 300 5.85 20.65 8.86
N LYS A 301 6.33 21.16 7.71
CA LYS A 301 7.03 20.37 6.69
C LYS A 301 8.55 20.24 6.95
N GLY A 302 9.09 20.93 7.95
CA GLY A 302 10.54 20.99 8.19
C GLY A 302 11.31 21.74 7.09
N ILE A 303 10.65 22.66 6.38
CA ILE A 303 11.23 23.50 5.30
C ILE A 303 11.19 24.98 5.71
N ALA A 304 10.86 25.28 6.97
CA ALA A 304 10.88 26.64 7.48
C ALA A 304 12.31 27.22 7.55
N THR A 305 12.38 28.55 7.56
CA THR A 305 13.58 29.28 7.94
C THR A 305 13.83 29.11 9.45
N GLU A 306 15.08 29.24 9.89
CA GLU A 306 15.45 29.10 11.30
C GLU A 306 14.70 30.09 12.21
N ASN A 307 14.28 31.22 11.66
CA ASN A 307 13.59 32.29 12.36
C ASN A 307 12.05 32.30 12.15
N VAL A 308 11.45 31.20 11.68
CA VAL A 308 10.02 31.17 11.32
C VAL A 308 9.08 31.63 12.43
N ASP A 309 9.39 31.30 13.70
CA ASP A 309 8.56 31.70 14.85
C ASP A 309 8.64 33.19 15.12
N ALA A 310 9.82 33.80 14.93
CA ALA A 310 9.97 35.24 15.02
C ALA A 310 9.26 35.97 13.87
N GLU A 311 9.28 35.41 12.66
CA GLU A 311 8.56 35.97 11.51
C GLU A 311 7.03 35.86 11.69
N ILE A 312 6.53 34.75 12.25
CA ILE A 312 5.10 34.61 12.63
C ILE A 312 4.72 35.66 13.69
N ALA A 313 5.50 35.78 14.76
CA ALA A 313 5.25 36.77 15.81
C ALA A 313 5.28 38.22 15.27
N GLY A 314 6.19 38.49 14.32
CA GLY A 314 6.25 39.79 13.63
C GLY A 314 4.96 40.10 12.85
N PHE A 315 4.38 39.10 12.17
CA PHE A 315 3.10 39.25 11.49
C PHE A 315 1.93 39.46 12.48
N GLU A 316 1.92 38.71 13.58
CA GLU A 316 0.90 38.86 14.63
C GLU A 316 0.94 40.27 15.25
N ALA A 317 2.11 40.88 15.37
CA ALA A 317 2.28 42.23 15.92
C ALA A 317 1.62 43.34 15.07
N HIS A 318 1.30 43.08 13.81
CA HIS A 318 0.57 44.04 12.96
C HIS A 318 -0.94 44.07 13.25
N LYS A 319 -1.52 42.98 13.77
CA LYS A 319 -2.98 42.86 13.98
C LYS A 319 -3.55 43.91 14.94
N PRO A 320 -2.95 44.19 16.12
CA PRO A 320 -3.51 45.16 17.05
C PRO A 320 -3.61 46.58 16.47
N VAL A 321 -2.72 46.96 15.54
CA VAL A 321 -2.77 48.27 14.87
C VAL A 321 -3.93 48.34 13.88
N LEU A 322 -4.22 47.23 13.18
CA LEU A 322 -5.31 47.14 12.19
C LEU A 322 -6.68 46.98 12.85
N GLU A 323 -6.76 46.29 13.99
CA GLU A 323 -7.99 46.05 14.74
C GLU A 323 -8.41 47.26 15.59
N ASN A 324 -7.53 48.25 15.78
CA ASN A 324 -7.86 49.45 16.54
C ASN A 324 -8.94 50.29 15.80
N PRO A 325 -10.14 50.46 16.38
CA PRO A 325 -11.21 51.23 15.74
C PRO A 325 -10.85 52.71 15.55
N GLU A 326 -9.88 53.23 16.30
CA GLU A 326 -9.41 54.62 16.22
C GLU A 326 -8.24 54.81 15.24
N ALA A 327 -7.77 53.75 14.55
CA ALA A 327 -6.62 53.82 13.66
C ALA A 327 -6.84 54.79 12.48
N THR A 328 -6.01 55.83 12.36
CA THR A 328 -6.15 56.82 11.29
C THR A 328 -5.81 56.23 9.92
N ALA A 329 -6.31 56.84 8.84
CA ALA A 329 -6.00 56.41 7.47
C ALA A 329 -4.47 56.39 7.21
N GLU A 330 -3.73 57.36 7.76
CA GLU A 330 -2.27 57.41 7.66
C GLU A 330 -1.61 56.24 8.39
N GLN A 331 -2.09 55.88 9.58
CA GLN A 331 -1.59 54.72 10.33
C GLN A 331 -1.80 53.42 9.54
N ILE A 332 -2.99 53.24 8.95
CA ILE A 332 -3.29 52.06 8.12
C ILE A 332 -2.39 51.99 6.89
N VAL A 333 -2.14 53.12 6.22
CA VAL A 333 -1.23 53.17 5.07
C VAL A 333 0.20 52.85 5.48
N GLN A 334 0.70 53.41 6.58
CA GLN A 334 2.04 53.09 7.08
C GLN A 334 2.16 51.63 7.47
N GLU A 335 1.14 51.07 8.12
CA GLU A 335 1.13 49.67 8.51
C GLU A 335 1.10 48.74 7.29
N SER A 336 0.32 49.08 6.26
CA SER A 336 0.31 48.36 4.99
C SER A 336 1.69 48.29 4.34
N LYS A 337 2.48 49.38 4.41
CA LYS A 337 3.86 49.41 3.88
C LYS A 337 4.77 48.47 4.67
N LYS A 338 4.65 48.45 6.01
CA LYS A 338 5.41 47.52 6.87
C LYS A 338 5.06 46.07 6.56
N ILE A 339 3.77 45.74 6.48
CA ILE A 339 3.29 44.39 6.15
C ILE A 339 3.84 43.95 4.78
N ASN A 340 3.76 44.80 3.76
CA ASN A 340 4.27 44.48 2.43
C ASN A 340 5.79 44.29 2.41
N ALA A 341 6.55 45.12 3.13
CA ALA A 341 7.99 44.96 3.26
C ALA A 341 8.36 43.65 3.99
N HIS A 342 7.63 43.32 5.05
CA HIS A 342 7.80 42.08 5.81
C HIS A 342 7.49 40.85 4.95
N LEU A 343 6.40 40.89 4.18
CA LEU A 343 6.04 39.84 3.22
C LEU A 343 7.06 39.65 2.13
N ALA A 344 7.61 40.72 1.57
CA ALA A 344 8.65 40.63 0.54
C ALA A 344 9.88 39.89 1.08
N LYS A 345 10.32 40.24 2.29
CA LYS A 345 11.44 39.58 2.98
C LYS A 345 11.14 38.10 3.24
N VAL A 346 9.99 37.79 3.82
CA VAL A 346 9.59 36.42 4.15
C VAL A 346 9.44 35.57 2.89
N LYS A 347 8.77 36.07 1.85
CA LYS A 347 8.61 35.38 0.57
C LYS A 347 9.96 35.04 -0.07
N LYS A 348 10.91 35.98 -0.08
CA LYS A 348 12.28 35.75 -0.56
C LYS A 348 12.95 34.62 0.23
N ALA A 349 12.93 34.70 1.56
CA ALA A 349 13.54 33.70 2.43
C ALA A 349 12.89 32.30 2.30
N SER A 350 11.56 32.24 2.23
CA SER A 350 10.82 30.98 2.03
C SER A 350 11.13 30.32 0.69
N LYS A 351 11.24 31.10 -0.40
CA LYS A 351 11.62 30.58 -1.73
C LYS A 351 13.04 30.02 -1.73
N LEU A 352 14.00 30.73 -1.13
CA LEU A 352 15.38 30.25 -1.00
C LEU A 352 15.45 28.94 -0.21
N GLN A 353 14.73 28.86 0.91
CA GLN A 353 14.71 27.66 1.73
C GLN A 353 14.02 26.48 1.02
N ALA A 354 12.96 26.74 0.26
CA ALA A 354 12.34 25.73 -0.60
C ALA A 354 13.33 25.23 -1.69
N GLY A 355 14.12 26.13 -2.28
CA GLY A 355 15.22 25.78 -3.19
C GLY A 355 16.24 24.86 -2.54
N LYS A 356 16.76 25.21 -1.35
CA LYS A 356 17.69 24.38 -0.56
C LYS A 356 17.10 23.01 -0.20
N SER A 357 15.79 22.93 0.08
CA SER A 357 15.13 21.64 0.30
C SER A 357 15.06 20.78 -0.96
N LEU A 358 14.80 21.40 -2.12
CA LEU A 358 14.80 20.72 -3.43
C LEU A 358 16.21 20.26 -3.83
N ASP A 359 17.24 21.02 -3.46
CA ASP A 359 18.65 20.74 -3.74
C ASP A 359 19.03 19.31 -3.29
N SER A 360 18.93 19.04 -2.00
CA SER A 360 19.21 17.72 -1.42
C SER A 360 18.44 16.57 -2.09
N ARG A 361 17.20 16.82 -2.52
CA ARG A 361 16.31 15.81 -3.12
C ARG A 361 16.70 15.52 -4.56
N ILE A 362 16.94 16.54 -5.37
CA ILE A 362 17.33 16.38 -6.78
C ILE A 362 18.71 15.71 -6.84
N ALA A 363 19.66 16.15 -6.01
CA ALA A 363 20.97 15.52 -5.92
C ALA A 363 20.88 14.02 -5.55
N ALA A 364 20.01 13.65 -4.60
CA ALA A 364 19.78 12.25 -4.25
C ALA A 364 19.20 11.44 -5.42
N ILE A 365 18.26 12.01 -6.18
CA ILE A 365 17.66 11.36 -7.35
C ILE A 365 18.70 11.17 -8.48
N ILE A 366 19.53 12.18 -8.74
CA ILE A 366 20.62 12.09 -9.73
C ILE A 366 21.57 10.95 -9.35
N ARG A 367 22.05 10.90 -8.10
CA ARG A 367 22.92 9.80 -7.61
C ARG A 367 22.27 8.43 -7.76
N GLN A 368 20.99 8.31 -7.41
CA GLN A 368 20.26 7.04 -7.58
C GLN A 368 20.13 6.64 -9.06
N SER A 369 19.94 7.61 -9.95
CA SER A 369 19.86 7.40 -11.39
C SER A 369 21.19 6.95 -11.98
N GLU A 370 22.32 7.52 -11.53
CA GLU A 370 23.68 7.09 -11.91
C GLU A 370 23.98 5.65 -11.46
N VAL A 371 23.57 5.28 -10.25
CA VAL A 371 23.67 3.90 -9.76
C VAL A 371 22.83 2.96 -10.62
N ALA A 372 21.63 3.38 -11.04
CA ALA A 372 20.78 2.61 -11.94
C ALA A 372 21.43 2.44 -13.32
N TYR A 373 21.99 3.52 -13.89
CA TYR A 373 22.73 3.48 -15.16
C TYR A 373 23.90 2.49 -15.10
N THR A 374 24.70 2.56 -14.04
CA THR A 374 25.87 1.69 -13.84
C THR A 374 25.45 0.22 -13.79
N ARG A 375 24.38 -0.09 -13.05
CA ARG A 375 23.83 -1.45 -12.95
C ARG A 375 23.31 -1.94 -14.29
N MET A 376 22.51 -1.13 -14.99
CA MET A 376 21.93 -1.52 -16.28
C MET A 376 23.01 -1.67 -17.36
N SER A 377 24.04 -0.82 -17.36
CA SER A 377 25.21 -0.96 -18.24
C SER A 377 25.95 -2.27 -18.01
N ALA A 378 26.16 -2.65 -16.74
CA ALA A 378 26.77 -3.94 -16.40
C ALA A 378 25.90 -5.13 -16.85
N LEU A 379 24.57 -4.99 -16.75
CA LEU A 379 23.62 -6.01 -17.24
C LEU A 379 23.64 -6.13 -18.77
N ALA A 380 23.74 -5.01 -19.49
CA ALA A 380 23.91 -5.00 -20.95
C ALA A 380 25.19 -5.74 -21.36
N GLY A 381 26.32 -5.45 -20.71
CA GLY A 381 27.59 -6.15 -20.97
C GLY A 381 27.52 -7.66 -20.72
N LYS A 382 26.75 -8.12 -19.71
CA LYS A 382 26.51 -9.55 -19.47
C LYS A 382 25.64 -10.22 -20.56
N LEU A 383 24.78 -9.47 -21.26
CA LEU A 383 24.03 -10.00 -22.40
C LEU A 383 24.94 -10.14 -23.62
N GLU A 384 25.75 -9.13 -23.90
CA GLU A 384 26.74 -9.13 -24.99
C GLU A 384 27.74 -10.29 -24.81
N SER A 385 28.24 -10.50 -23.60
CA SER A 385 29.15 -11.63 -23.31
C SER A 385 28.50 -13.01 -23.48
N ARG A 386 27.16 -13.08 -23.56
CA ARG A 386 26.39 -14.28 -23.87
C ARG A 386 25.98 -14.37 -25.35
N GLY A 387 26.51 -13.48 -26.20
CA GLY A 387 26.21 -13.42 -27.63
C GLY A 387 24.82 -12.88 -27.96
N LYS A 388 24.15 -12.20 -27.00
CA LYS A 388 22.85 -11.57 -27.25
C LYS A 388 23.06 -10.13 -27.74
N ASP A 389 22.32 -9.74 -28.77
CA ASP A 389 22.31 -8.35 -29.25
C ASP A 389 21.68 -7.44 -28.20
N ALA A 390 22.48 -6.49 -27.70
CA ALA A 390 22.07 -5.50 -26.72
C ALA A 390 22.12 -4.07 -27.27
N SER A 391 22.27 -3.89 -28.59
CA SER A 391 22.40 -2.57 -29.25
C SER A 391 21.29 -1.61 -28.82
N LYS A 392 20.02 -2.03 -28.89
CA LYS A 392 18.88 -1.20 -28.45
C LYS A 392 18.93 -0.82 -26.96
N LEU A 393 19.44 -1.72 -26.12
CA LEU A 393 19.60 -1.47 -24.69
C LEU A 393 20.69 -0.42 -24.46
N ARG A 394 21.75 -0.42 -25.29
CA ARG A 394 22.82 0.58 -25.27
C ARG A 394 22.33 1.95 -25.72
N ASP A 395 21.53 2.02 -26.77
CA ASP A 395 20.96 3.28 -27.26
C ASP A 395 20.08 3.94 -26.19
N ALA A 396 19.20 3.16 -25.56
CA ALA A 396 18.37 3.65 -24.46
C ALA A 396 19.17 3.99 -23.20
N LEU A 397 20.29 3.30 -22.94
CA LEU A 397 21.22 3.69 -21.87
C LEU A 397 21.89 5.02 -22.15
N SER A 398 22.26 5.28 -23.41
CA SER A 398 22.80 6.57 -23.85
C SER A 398 21.78 7.69 -23.62
N ALA A 399 20.53 7.50 -24.06
CA ALA A 399 19.45 8.46 -23.84
C ALA A 399 19.17 8.70 -22.34
N PHE A 400 19.18 7.65 -21.53
CA PHE A 400 19.03 7.77 -20.07
C PHE A 400 20.18 8.57 -19.43
N ALA A 401 21.43 8.32 -19.85
CA ALA A 401 22.58 9.07 -19.37
C ALA A 401 22.55 10.54 -19.79
N GLU A 402 22.12 10.81 -21.01
CA GLU A 402 21.93 12.16 -21.53
C GLU A 402 20.89 12.94 -20.70
N ASP A 403 19.75 12.34 -20.39
CA ASP A 403 18.75 12.98 -19.53
C ASP A 403 19.25 13.25 -18.11
N ILE A 404 20.05 12.34 -17.53
CA ILE A 404 20.68 12.56 -16.23
C ILE A 404 21.63 13.76 -16.30
N ASN A 405 22.45 13.86 -17.35
CA ASN A 405 23.40 14.96 -17.54
C ASN A 405 22.67 16.29 -17.72
N ARG A 406 21.67 16.36 -18.60
CA ARG A 406 20.87 17.57 -18.80
C ARG A 406 20.04 17.94 -17.56
N THR A 407 19.61 16.96 -16.77
CA THR A 407 19.00 17.21 -15.45
C THR A 407 20.00 17.89 -14.53
N ARG A 408 21.25 17.40 -14.49
CA ARG A 408 22.32 17.97 -13.67
C ARG A 408 22.63 19.41 -14.10
N GLU A 409 22.80 19.65 -15.39
CA GLU A 409 23.05 20.99 -15.93
C GLU A 409 21.93 21.98 -15.58
N ALA A 410 20.67 21.62 -15.84
CA ALA A 410 19.54 22.45 -15.47
C ALA A 410 19.50 22.70 -13.96
N TYR A 411 19.83 21.70 -13.16
CA TYR A 411 19.84 21.82 -11.71
C TYR A 411 20.99 22.71 -11.17
N GLU A 412 22.21 22.61 -11.71
CA GLU A 412 23.31 23.52 -11.36
C GLU A 412 22.95 24.97 -11.73
N ASN A 413 22.35 25.19 -12.90
CA ASN A 413 21.85 26.52 -13.28
C ASN A 413 20.79 27.05 -12.29
N ALA A 414 19.89 26.18 -11.80
CA ALA A 414 18.93 26.58 -10.78
C ALA A 414 19.61 27.00 -9.47
N LYS A 415 20.66 26.28 -9.07
CA LYS A 415 21.43 26.54 -7.86
C LYS A 415 22.18 27.87 -7.94
N GLU A 416 22.85 28.14 -9.05
CA GLU A 416 23.49 29.43 -9.31
C GLU A 416 22.50 30.60 -9.19
N LYS A 417 21.28 30.43 -9.73
CA LYS A 417 20.21 31.43 -9.59
C LYS A 417 19.77 31.61 -8.14
N TRP A 418 19.68 30.54 -7.35
CA TRP A 418 19.34 30.66 -5.93
C TRP A 418 20.43 31.37 -5.13
N GLU A 419 21.70 31.08 -5.38
CA GLU A 419 22.83 31.76 -4.73
C GLU A 419 22.87 33.25 -5.11
N ALA A 420 22.70 33.58 -6.39
CA ALA A 420 22.62 34.97 -6.86
C ALA A 420 21.43 35.73 -6.26
N ALA A 421 20.31 35.05 -6.03
CA ALA A 421 19.12 35.67 -5.44
C ALA A 421 19.30 36.04 -3.96
N GLU A 422 20.28 35.48 -3.23
CA GLU A 422 20.48 35.82 -1.81
C GLU A 422 20.79 37.32 -1.65
N THR A 423 21.63 37.88 -2.52
CA THR A 423 22.12 39.27 -2.42
C THR A 423 21.48 40.24 -3.42
N ALA A 424 20.81 39.75 -4.46
CA ALA A 424 20.21 40.60 -5.49
C ALA A 424 18.96 41.37 -5.01
N GLU A 425 18.81 42.60 -5.53
CA GLU A 425 17.57 43.39 -5.41
C GLU A 425 16.43 42.75 -6.20
N ASP A 426 16.70 42.26 -7.41
CA ASP A 426 15.74 41.55 -8.28
C ASP A 426 15.61 40.04 -7.96
N ALA A 427 15.78 39.66 -6.69
CA ALA A 427 15.76 38.27 -6.25
C ALA A 427 14.51 37.50 -6.73
N ASP A 428 13.34 38.14 -6.77
CA ASP A 428 12.09 37.49 -7.15
C ASP A 428 12.09 37.02 -8.62
N LYS A 429 12.71 37.78 -9.53
CA LYS A 429 12.88 37.42 -10.96
C LYS A 429 13.88 36.27 -11.10
N ILE A 430 15.05 36.39 -10.45
CA ILE A 430 16.11 35.38 -10.48
C ILE A 430 15.60 34.04 -9.95
N LEU A 431 14.83 34.05 -8.85
CA LEU A 431 14.19 32.84 -8.30
C LEU A 431 13.17 32.23 -9.27
N GLY A 432 12.50 33.05 -10.08
CA GLY A 432 11.61 32.59 -11.14
C GLY A 432 12.34 31.83 -12.24
N GLU A 433 13.50 32.34 -12.69
CA GLU A 433 14.37 31.66 -13.66
C GLU A 433 14.88 30.33 -13.11
N GLY A 434 15.35 30.32 -11.85
CA GLY A 434 15.75 29.09 -11.17
C GLY A 434 14.62 28.05 -11.07
N HIS A 435 13.36 28.49 -10.91
CA HIS A 435 12.22 27.59 -10.88
C HIS A 435 11.96 26.90 -12.22
N GLU A 436 12.11 27.62 -13.35
CA GLU A 436 11.96 27.01 -14.68
C GLU A 436 13.05 25.97 -14.96
N TYR A 437 14.28 26.22 -14.51
CA TYR A 437 15.35 25.23 -14.53
C TYR A 437 15.00 23.95 -13.76
N VAL A 438 14.45 24.07 -12.54
CA VAL A 438 13.99 22.90 -11.76
C VAL A 438 12.85 22.16 -12.46
N LYS A 439 11.92 22.87 -13.09
CA LYS A 439 10.82 22.27 -13.84
C LYS A 439 11.32 21.48 -15.06
N ASN A 440 12.33 22.01 -15.75
CA ASN A 440 13.02 21.31 -16.83
C ASN A 440 13.75 20.05 -16.31
N ALA A 441 14.51 20.17 -15.22
CA ALA A 441 15.15 19.03 -14.56
C ALA A 441 14.13 17.94 -14.18
N HIS A 442 12.98 18.32 -13.62
CA HIS A 442 11.90 17.39 -13.26
C HIS A 442 11.28 16.70 -14.48
N LYS A 443 11.05 17.43 -15.58
CA LYS A 443 10.55 16.86 -16.85
C LYS A 443 11.50 15.78 -17.37
N ARG A 444 12.82 16.06 -17.33
CA ARG A 444 13.87 15.13 -17.74
C ARG A 444 13.96 13.92 -16.82
N LEU A 445 13.91 14.11 -15.51
CA LEU A 445 13.86 12.99 -14.54
C LEU A 445 12.68 12.05 -14.79
N LYS A 446 11.50 12.58 -15.12
CA LYS A 446 10.33 11.76 -15.47
C LYS A 446 10.59 10.92 -16.72
N HIS A 447 11.19 11.52 -17.74
CA HIS A 447 11.51 10.83 -18.98
C HIS A 447 12.62 9.79 -18.78
N ALA A 448 13.68 10.12 -18.05
CA ALA A 448 14.71 9.19 -17.62
C ALA A 448 14.11 7.98 -16.89
N PHE A 449 13.17 8.20 -15.97
CA PHE A 449 12.47 7.10 -15.28
C PHE A 449 11.62 6.24 -16.22
N HIS A 450 11.00 6.85 -17.24
CA HIS A 450 10.28 6.13 -18.27
C HIS A 450 11.23 5.22 -19.08
N ILE A 451 12.36 5.76 -19.54
CA ILE A 451 13.40 5.01 -20.24
C ILE A 451 13.91 3.87 -19.35
N LEU A 452 14.20 4.13 -18.07
CA LEU A 452 14.65 3.09 -17.13
C LEU A 452 13.65 1.93 -17.03
N LYS A 453 12.34 2.23 -17.00
CA LYS A 453 11.30 1.20 -16.99
C LYS A 453 11.30 0.38 -18.28
N GLN A 454 11.45 1.02 -19.44
CA GLN A 454 11.56 0.34 -20.73
C GLN A 454 12.84 -0.50 -20.83
N LEU A 455 13.97 -0.01 -20.32
CA LEU A 455 15.25 -0.70 -20.22
C LEU A 455 15.11 -2.00 -19.41
N ILE A 456 14.48 -1.94 -18.23
CA ILE A 456 14.23 -3.12 -17.38
C ILE A 456 13.37 -4.15 -18.12
N ASN A 457 12.29 -3.70 -18.78
CA ASN A 457 11.41 -4.58 -19.54
C ASN A 457 12.14 -5.27 -20.70
N SER A 458 12.94 -4.50 -21.45
CA SER A 458 13.70 -4.99 -22.60
C SER A 458 14.77 -6.00 -22.17
N TYR A 459 15.50 -5.70 -21.09
CA TYR A 459 16.45 -6.64 -20.49
C TYR A 459 15.78 -7.97 -20.10
N ASN A 460 14.60 -7.90 -19.45
CA ASN A 460 13.87 -9.10 -19.02
C ASN A 460 13.40 -9.96 -20.21
N LYS A 461 13.00 -9.34 -21.32
CA LYS A 461 12.62 -10.05 -22.56
C LYS A 461 13.83 -10.72 -23.20
N LEU A 462 14.94 -9.99 -23.35
CA LEU A 462 16.18 -10.53 -23.88
C LEU A 462 16.70 -11.70 -23.03
N GLN A 463 16.56 -11.65 -21.70
CA GLN A 463 16.90 -12.79 -20.84
C GLN A 463 16.09 -14.05 -21.17
N LYS A 464 14.79 -13.90 -21.49
CA LYS A 464 13.90 -14.98 -21.89
C LYS A 464 14.08 -15.48 -23.33
N GLY A 465 14.97 -14.84 -24.11
CA GLY A 465 15.18 -15.17 -25.52
C GLY A 465 14.15 -14.54 -26.46
N GLU A 466 13.34 -13.61 -25.94
CA GLU A 466 12.43 -12.81 -26.75
C GLU A 466 13.17 -11.62 -27.37
N ALA A 467 12.71 -11.15 -28.54
CA ALA A 467 13.26 -9.96 -29.18
C ALA A 467 13.05 -8.71 -28.30
N ALA A 468 14.04 -7.82 -28.29
CA ALA A 468 13.91 -6.53 -27.64
C ALA A 468 12.86 -5.68 -28.35
N GLU A 469 11.88 -5.21 -27.58
CA GLU A 469 10.90 -4.22 -28.03
C GLU A 469 11.63 -2.94 -28.46
N GLU A 470 11.03 -2.23 -29.41
CA GLU A 470 11.49 -0.90 -29.77
C GLU A 470 11.28 0.02 -28.58
N ILE A 471 12.37 0.63 -28.10
CA ILE A 471 12.33 1.58 -27.01
C ILE A 471 12.00 2.92 -27.66
N ALA A 472 10.75 3.35 -27.53
CA ALA A 472 10.33 4.67 -28.00
C ALA A 472 11.01 5.73 -27.12
N ILE A 473 12.08 6.32 -27.65
CA ILE A 473 12.79 7.45 -27.05
C ILE A 473 12.21 8.70 -27.71
N GLU A 474 11.22 9.32 -27.09
CA GLU A 474 10.72 10.60 -27.56
C GLU A 474 11.70 11.70 -27.13
N PRO A 475 12.29 12.46 -28.06
CA PRO A 475 13.21 13.53 -27.68
C PRO A 475 12.46 14.59 -26.88
N ILE A 476 12.97 14.94 -25.69
CA ILE A 476 12.50 16.12 -25.00
C ILE A 476 13.09 17.34 -25.70
N THR A 477 12.23 18.10 -26.37
CA THR A 477 12.56 19.46 -26.83
C THR A 477 12.78 20.34 -25.60
N ASP A 478 13.99 20.87 -25.46
CA ASP A 478 14.27 21.96 -24.53
C ASP A 478 13.48 23.18 -25.00
N ALA A 479 12.61 23.71 -24.13
CA ALA A 479 12.17 25.08 -24.32
C ALA A 479 13.41 25.96 -24.11
N PRO A 480 13.74 26.90 -25.01
CA PRO A 480 14.84 27.82 -24.78
C PRO A 480 14.53 28.58 -23.49
N VAL A 481 15.31 28.31 -22.45
CA VAL A 481 15.40 29.22 -21.31
C VAL A 481 16.32 30.31 -21.82
N GLU A 482 15.75 31.42 -22.29
CA GLU A 482 16.55 32.60 -22.66
C GLU A 482 17.43 32.93 -21.47
N ASN A 483 18.73 32.66 -21.61
CA ASN A 483 19.75 33.22 -20.75
C ASN A 483 19.75 34.71 -21.05
N GLY A 484 18.88 35.45 -20.38
CA GLY A 484 18.81 36.90 -20.47
C GLY A 484 20.13 37.48 -20.00
N THR A 485 21.05 37.71 -20.93
CA THR A 485 22.10 38.70 -20.78
C THR A 485 21.41 40.03 -20.52
N ALA A 486 21.78 40.66 -19.41
CA ALA A 486 21.25 41.94 -18.98
C ALA A 486 21.49 43.01 -20.05
N GLU A 487 20.49 43.27 -20.88
CA GLU A 487 20.33 44.57 -21.52
C GLU A 487 19.28 45.37 -20.74
N THR A 488 19.74 46.49 -20.22
CA THR A 488 18.98 47.50 -19.48
C THR A 488 17.89 48.10 -20.37
N GLY A 489 16.69 47.53 -20.32
CA GLY A 489 15.48 48.10 -20.87
C GLY A 489 14.57 48.61 -19.76
N SER A 490 14.78 49.86 -19.34
CA SER A 490 13.82 50.62 -18.53
C SER A 490 12.52 50.76 -19.33
N GLY A 491 11.51 49.96 -18.99
CA GLY A 491 10.17 50.00 -19.57
C GLY A 491 9.12 50.38 -18.52
N THR A 492 9.07 51.66 -18.15
CA THR A 492 7.83 52.30 -17.69
C THR A 492 6.78 52.19 -18.80
N GLY A 493 5.68 51.49 -18.53
CA GLY A 493 4.55 51.36 -19.45
C GLY A 493 3.23 51.53 -18.71
N ALA A 494 2.88 52.79 -18.43
CA ALA A 494 1.51 53.22 -18.29
C ALA A 494 0.95 53.55 -19.68
N SER A 495 -0.39 53.53 -19.79
CA SER A 495 -1.24 53.94 -20.92
C SER A 495 -1.58 52.86 -21.98
N ALA A 496 -2.86 52.52 -22.02
CA ALA A 496 -3.61 52.42 -23.25
C ALA A 496 -5.02 52.92 -22.93
N ASP A 497 -5.28 54.15 -23.36
CA ASP A 497 -6.57 54.80 -23.41
C ASP A 497 -7.12 54.64 -24.83
N THR A 498 -8.45 54.62 -24.93
CA THR A 498 -9.29 55.03 -26.08
C THR A 498 -9.51 54.14 -27.33
N ASN A 499 -10.81 54.08 -27.66
CA ASN A 499 -11.50 54.00 -28.95
C ASN A 499 -11.80 52.65 -29.61
N ALA A 500 -13.10 52.29 -29.53
CA ALA A 500 -13.87 51.79 -30.66
C ALA A 500 -15.33 52.26 -30.52
N ASP A 501 -15.68 53.32 -31.25
CA ASP A 501 -17.05 53.71 -31.58
C ASP A 501 -17.26 53.51 -33.09
N ALA A 502 -18.53 53.27 -33.45
CA ALA A 502 -19.15 53.18 -34.78
C ALA A 502 -19.01 51.84 -35.53
N GLU A 503 -20.04 51.26 -36.17
CA GLU A 503 -21.48 51.58 -36.33
C GLU A 503 -22.16 50.40 -37.07
N GLY A 504 -23.49 50.30 -36.94
CA GLY A 504 -24.40 49.49 -37.77
C GLY A 504 -24.89 48.21 -37.08
N GLY A 505 -26.17 47.93 -36.88
CA GLY A 505 -27.42 48.49 -37.38
C GLY A 505 -28.48 47.37 -37.35
N GLU A 506 -29.75 47.75 -37.19
CA GLU A 506 -30.99 46.94 -37.30
C GLU A 506 -31.40 46.04 -36.10
N ALA A 507 -32.34 46.53 -35.29
CA ALA A 507 -33.73 46.05 -35.29
C ALA A 507 -34.63 46.93 -34.39
N GLU A 508 -35.72 47.41 -35.01
CA GLU A 508 -36.90 48.16 -34.51
C GLU A 508 -36.78 49.62 -34.07
#